data_AF-A0A2M9HCJ6-F1
#
_entry.id   AF-A0A2M9HCJ6-F1
#
_cell.length_a   1.000
_cell.length_b   1.000
_cell.length_c   1.000
_cell.angle_alpha   90.00
_cell.angle_beta   90.00
_cell.angle_gamma   90.00
#
_symmetry.space_group_name_H-M   'P 1'
#
loop_
_entity.id
_entity.type
_entity.pdbx_description
1 polymer ?
#
loop_
_entity_poly.entity_id
_entity_poly.type
_entity_poly.pdbx_seq_one_letter_code
_entity_poly.pdbx_strand_id
1 'polypeptide(L)'
;MISDRTIREIHDFVIARGWNQYHTPENLAKSISIEAAELLECYQWIPQSSSVDEKHVREELADVLTYCIMMADALDIDLDKIIMDKLAITKRKYPAEAVRNNFDEYETRHLNARREKGNAF
;
A
#
# COMPACT_ATOMS: atom_id res chain seq x y z
N MET A 1 -12.44 8.80 -2.32
CA MET A 1 -12.68 7.35 -2.29
C MET A 1 -12.66 6.84 -3.71
N ILE A 2 -12.18 5.61 -3.95
CA ILE A 2 -12.31 4.96 -5.25
C ILE A 2 -13.81 4.85 -5.56
N SER A 3 -14.19 5.16 -6.80
CA SER A 3 -15.61 5.19 -7.15
C SER A 3 -16.19 3.78 -7.18
N ASP A 4 -17.45 3.60 -6.76
CA ASP A 4 -18.14 2.31 -6.88
C ASP A 4 -18.16 1.81 -8.34
N ARG A 5 -18.14 2.73 -9.31
CA ARG A 5 -18.01 2.40 -10.73
C ARG A 5 -16.70 1.66 -10.99
N THR A 6 -15.57 2.17 -10.51
CA THR A 6 -14.26 1.54 -10.69
C THR A 6 -14.23 0.13 -10.10
N ILE A 7 -14.77 -0.04 -8.89
CA ILE A 7 -14.81 -1.35 -8.22
C ILE A 7 -15.66 -2.34 -9.04
N ARG A 8 -16.83 -1.91 -9.52
CA ARG A 8 -17.68 -2.75 -10.40
C ARG A 8 -17.00 -3.15 -11.69
N GLU A 9 -16.35 -2.22 -12.39
CA GLU A 9 -15.65 -2.52 -13.64
C GLU A 9 -14.51 -3.53 -13.43
N ILE A 10 -13.77 -3.44 -12.32
CA ILE A 10 -12.74 -4.43 -11.95
C ILE A 10 -13.38 -5.81 -11.72
N HIS A 11 -14.46 -5.86 -10.95
CA HIS A 11 -15.15 -7.10 -10.64
C HIS A 11 -15.72 -7.76 -11.91
N ASP A 12 -16.37 -6.98 -12.78
CA ASP A 12 -16.92 -7.45 -14.04
C ASP A 12 -15.81 -7.95 -14.98
N PHE A 13 -14.67 -7.26 -15.02
CA PHE A 13 -13.49 -7.68 -15.79
C PHE A 13 -12.96 -9.05 -15.35
N VAL A 14 -12.90 -9.29 -14.03
CA VAL A 14 -12.46 -10.54 -13.41
C VAL A 14 -13.45 -11.68 -13.69
N ILE A 15 -14.74 -11.43 -13.49
CA ILE A 15 -15.80 -12.41 -13.74
C ILE A 15 -15.84 -12.82 -15.20
N ALA A 16 -15.78 -11.86 -16.13
CA ALA A 16 -15.83 -12.13 -17.57
C ALA A 16 -14.71 -13.07 -18.05
N ARG A 17 -13.62 -13.20 -17.29
CA ARG A 17 -12.48 -14.08 -17.57
C ARG A 17 -12.43 -15.32 -16.68
N GLY A 18 -13.36 -15.46 -15.74
CA GLY A 18 -13.34 -16.55 -14.75
C GLY A 18 -12.09 -16.52 -13.87
N TRP A 19 -11.49 -15.35 -13.65
CA TRP A 19 -10.25 -15.21 -12.89
C TRP A 19 -10.45 -15.22 -11.37
N ASN A 20 -11.69 -15.07 -10.92
CA ASN A 20 -12.07 -15.12 -9.50
C ASN A 20 -11.54 -16.39 -8.79
N GLN A 21 -11.42 -17.52 -9.49
CA GLN A 21 -10.86 -18.77 -8.94
C GLN A 21 -9.37 -18.67 -8.54
N TYR A 22 -8.62 -17.72 -9.11
CA TYR A 22 -7.20 -17.51 -8.82
C TYR A 22 -6.95 -16.40 -7.79
N HIS A 23 -7.97 -15.61 -7.45
CA HIS A 23 -7.90 -14.45 -6.56
C HIS A 23 -7.95 -14.86 -5.08
N THR A 24 -7.12 -15.81 -4.68
CA THR A 24 -6.92 -16.13 -3.26
C THR A 24 -6.10 -15.01 -2.61
N PRO A 25 -6.26 -14.75 -1.29
CA PRO A 25 -5.45 -13.74 -0.59
C PRO A 25 -3.94 -13.96 -0.76
N GLU A 26 -3.48 -15.21 -0.81
CA GLU A 26 -2.07 -15.54 -1.05
C GLU A 26 -1.62 -15.08 -2.44
N ASN A 27 -2.39 -15.37 -3.48
CA ASN A 27 -2.04 -15.00 -4.85
C ASN A 27 -2.07 -13.48 -5.05
N LEU A 28 -3.09 -12.82 -4.51
CA LEU A 28 -3.21 -11.37 -4.59
C LEU A 28 -2.07 -10.66 -3.84
N ALA A 29 -1.60 -11.20 -2.71
CA ALA A 29 -0.43 -10.65 -2.01
C ALA A 29 0.84 -10.75 -2.86
N LYS A 30 1.01 -11.86 -3.59
CA LYS A 30 2.12 -12.02 -4.55
C LYS A 30 2.00 -11.01 -5.69
N SER A 31 0.82 -10.86 -6.31
CA SER A 31 0.58 -9.87 -7.36
C SER A 31 0.92 -8.46 -6.89
N ILE A 32 0.43 -8.04 -5.71
CA ILE A 32 0.78 -6.73 -5.13
C ILE A 32 2.31 -6.56 -5.02
N SER A 33 3.02 -7.60 -4.56
CA SER A 33 4.48 -7.53 -4.42
C SER A 33 5.21 -7.46 -5.77
N ILE A 34 4.66 -8.10 -6.81
CA ILE A 34 5.21 -8.09 -8.16
C ILE A 34 5.05 -6.70 -8.76
N GLU A 35 3.84 -6.15 -8.80
CA GLU A 35 3.61 -4.81 -9.38
C GLU A 35 4.31 -3.70 -8.58
N ALA A 36 4.47 -3.88 -7.26
CA ALA A 36 5.27 -2.96 -6.47
C ALA A 36 6.77 -3.00 -6.85
N ALA A 37 7.26 -4.14 -7.31
CA ALA A 37 8.62 -4.27 -7.83
C ALA A 37 8.75 -3.69 -9.25
N GLU A 38 7.74 -3.82 -10.10
CA GLU A 38 7.69 -3.15 -11.42
C GLU A 38 7.66 -1.62 -11.26
N LEU A 39 6.86 -1.11 -10.31
CA LEU A 39 6.89 0.30 -9.92
C LEU A 39 8.27 0.75 -9.41
N LEU A 40 8.97 -0.11 -8.67
CA LEU A 40 10.33 0.18 -8.21
C LEU A 40 11.34 0.20 -9.36
N GLU A 41 11.18 -0.70 -10.34
CA GLU A 41 12.04 -0.79 -11.52
C GLU A 41 12.07 0.52 -12.31
N CYS A 42 10.92 1.23 -12.37
CA CYS A 42 10.82 2.56 -12.98
C CYS A 42 11.88 3.56 -12.48
N TYR A 43 12.46 3.34 -11.29
CA TYR A 43 13.45 4.21 -10.67
C TYR A 43 14.84 3.56 -10.53
N GLN A 44 15.02 2.28 -10.91
CA GLN A 44 16.21 1.50 -10.59
C GLN A 44 17.51 2.09 -11.16
N TRP A 45 17.46 2.63 -12.38
CA TRP A 45 18.63 3.10 -13.12
C TRP A 45 18.68 4.62 -13.30
N ILE A 46 17.79 5.35 -12.63
CA ILE A 46 17.61 6.79 -12.82
C ILE A 46 18.43 7.56 -11.77
N PRO A 47 19.54 8.23 -12.14
CA PRO A 47 20.16 9.22 -11.25
C PRO A 47 19.15 10.33 -10.91
N GLN A 48 19.27 10.94 -9.73
CA GLN A 48 18.29 11.91 -9.18
C GLN A 48 17.89 13.09 -10.11
N SER A 49 18.60 13.31 -11.24
CA SER A 49 18.36 14.39 -12.21
C SER A 49 17.89 13.94 -13.60
N SER A 50 17.58 12.66 -13.84
CA SER A 50 17.07 12.18 -15.15
C SER A 50 15.54 12.18 -15.24
N SER A 51 15.03 12.28 -16.47
CA SER A 51 13.59 12.20 -16.78
C SER A 51 13.06 10.78 -16.56
N VAL A 52 12.25 10.62 -15.52
CA VAL A 52 11.47 9.39 -15.27
C VAL A 52 10.40 9.24 -16.34
N ASP A 53 10.13 8.01 -16.80
CA ASP A 53 8.93 7.72 -17.59
C ASP A 53 7.70 7.78 -16.67
N GLU A 54 7.14 8.98 -16.53
CA GLU A 54 5.96 9.21 -15.70
C GLU A 54 4.74 8.42 -16.14
N LYS A 55 4.67 8.02 -17.42
CA LYS A 55 3.54 7.23 -17.91
C LYS A 55 3.63 5.83 -17.33
N HIS A 56 4.79 5.19 -17.44
CA HIS A 56 5.00 3.83 -16.92
C HIS A 56 4.81 3.79 -15.40
N VAL A 57 5.34 4.77 -14.65
CA VAL A 57 5.09 4.90 -13.19
C VAL A 57 3.60 4.92 -12.84
N ARG A 58 2.77 5.61 -13.64
CA ARG A 58 1.33 5.70 -13.39
C ARG A 58 0.62 4.39 -13.72
N GLU A 59 1.10 3.64 -14.71
CA GLU A 59 0.59 2.31 -15.06
C GLU A 59 0.89 1.33 -13.91
N GLU A 60 2.14 1.22 -13.47
CA GLU A 60 2.51 0.29 -12.38
C GLU A 60 1.86 0.64 -11.04
N LEU A 61 1.71 1.93 -10.73
CA LEU A 61 0.97 2.35 -9.55
C LEU A 61 -0.52 1.96 -9.65
N ALA A 62 -1.11 2.05 -10.84
CA ALA A 62 -2.49 1.64 -11.04
C ALA A 62 -2.67 0.13 -10.86
N ASP A 63 -1.69 -0.67 -11.27
CA ASP A 63 -1.73 -2.13 -11.10
C ASP A 63 -1.61 -2.52 -9.62
N VAL A 64 -0.67 -1.92 -8.87
CA VAL A 64 -0.58 -2.09 -7.39
C VAL A 64 -1.92 -1.78 -6.72
N LEU A 65 -2.53 -0.64 -7.05
CA LEU A 65 -3.82 -0.23 -6.48
C LEU A 65 -4.95 -1.19 -6.87
N THR A 66 -4.97 -1.67 -8.12
CA THR A 66 -5.98 -2.59 -8.63
C THR A 66 -5.95 -3.91 -7.86
N TYR A 67 -4.76 -4.50 -7.64
CA TYR A 67 -4.66 -5.70 -6.82
C TYR A 67 -4.97 -5.46 -5.34
N CYS A 68 -4.73 -4.26 -4.80
CA CYS A 68 -5.16 -3.91 -3.44
C CYS A 68 -6.70 -3.87 -3.32
N ILE A 69 -7.41 -3.40 -4.35
CA ILE A 69 -8.88 -3.44 -4.40
C ILE A 69 -9.35 -4.89 -4.44
N MET A 70 -8.77 -5.71 -5.31
CA MET A 70 -9.10 -7.15 -5.40
C MET A 70 -8.80 -7.89 -4.09
N MET A 71 -7.72 -7.54 -3.40
CA MET A 71 -7.39 -8.08 -2.08
C MET A 71 -8.44 -7.70 -1.03
N ALA A 72 -8.91 -6.45 -1.03
CA ALA A 72 -9.94 -6.01 -0.11
C ALA A 72 -11.26 -6.79 -0.32
N ASP A 73 -11.63 -7.01 -1.58
CA ASP A 73 -12.79 -7.83 -1.96
C ASP A 73 -12.63 -9.30 -1.51
N ALA A 74 -11.46 -9.91 -1.79
CA ALA A 74 -11.17 -11.29 -1.38
C ALA A 74 -11.13 -11.51 0.14
N LEU A 75 -10.87 -10.45 0.92
CA LEU A 75 -10.87 -10.47 2.39
C LEU A 75 -12.20 -10.00 3.01
N ASP A 76 -13.16 -9.57 2.20
CA ASP A 76 -14.43 -8.98 2.64
C ASP A 76 -14.22 -7.79 3.60
N ILE A 77 -13.34 -6.85 3.20
CA ILE A 77 -13.01 -5.65 3.99
C ILE A 77 -13.31 -4.35 3.24
N ASP A 78 -13.79 -3.36 3.98
CA ASP A 78 -13.95 -2.00 3.48
C ASP A 78 -12.59 -1.28 3.43
N LEU A 79 -12.19 -0.86 2.23
CA LEU A 79 -10.89 -0.24 1.96
C LEU A 79 -10.73 1.12 2.67
N ASP A 80 -11.79 1.93 2.74
CA ASP A 80 -11.73 3.24 3.38
C ASP A 80 -11.60 3.08 4.91
N LYS A 81 -12.39 2.18 5.48
CA LYS A 81 -12.36 1.84 6.89
C LYS A 81 -10.98 1.34 7.32
N ILE A 82 -10.39 0.37 6.62
CA ILE A 82 -9.07 -0.18 7.01
C ILE A 82 -7.97 0.88 6.92
N ILE A 83 -8.01 1.76 5.91
CA ILE A 83 -7.07 2.87 5.77
C ILE A 83 -7.26 3.87 6.92
N MET A 84 -8.50 4.27 7.21
CA MET A 84 -8.81 5.26 8.26
C MET A 84 -8.48 4.76 9.65
N ASP A 85 -8.77 3.49 9.95
CA ASP A 85 -8.42 2.83 11.21
C ASP A 85 -6.89 2.78 11.37
N LYS A 86 -6.17 2.39 10.31
CA LYS A 86 -4.70 2.39 10.31
C LYS A 86 -4.13 3.80 10.47
N LEU A 87 -4.71 4.79 9.79
CA LEU A 87 -4.28 6.18 9.84
C LEU A 87 -4.47 6.78 11.24
N ALA A 88 -5.56 6.46 11.94
CA ALA A 88 -5.78 6.87 13.33
C ALA A 88 -4.70 6.29 14.26
N ILE A 89 -4.31 5.03 14.05
CA ILE A 89 -3.17 4.42 14.77
C ILE A 89 -1.87 5.15 14.43
N THR A 90 -1.60 5.40 13.15
CA THR A 90 -0.39 6.09 12.68
C THR A 90 -0.29 7.52 13.23
N LYS A 91 -1.39 8.28 13.27
CA LYS A 91 -1.43 9.63 13.87
C LYS A 91 -1.08 9.63 15.36
N ARG A 92 -1.61 8.67 16.12
CA ARG A 92 -1.25 8.50 17.54
C ARG A 92 0.20 8.06 17.72
N LYS A 93 0.66 7.18 16.83
CA LYS A 93 2.02 6.67 16.84
C LYS A 93 3.02 7.78 16.55
N TYR A 94 2.74 8.64 15.57
CA TYR A 94 3.58 9.72 15.04
C TYR A 94 2.88 11.10 15.14
N PRO A 95 2.91 11.77 16.32
CA PRO A 95 2.31 13.09 16.48
C PRO A 95 2.99 14.16 15.61
N ALA A 96 2.19 14.98 14.92
CA ALA A 96 2.68 15.93 13.90
C ALA A 96 3.70 16.95 14.45
N GLU A 97 3.48 17.46 15.66
CA GLU A 97 4.38 18.43 16.29
C GLU A 97 5.76 17.81 16.59
N ALA A 98 5.78 16.58 17.12
CA ALA A 98 7.01 15.87 17.43
C ALA A 98 7.81 15.53 16.15
N VAL A 99 7.13 15.04 15.11
CA VAL A 99 7.75 14.66 13.84
C VAL A 99 8.30 15.88 13.08
N ARG A 100 7.58 17.01 13.08
CA ARG A 100 8.03 18.22 12.36
C ARG A 100 9.19 18.94 13.04
N ASN A 101 9.17 19.01 14.36
CA ASN A 101 10.07 19.91 15.09
C ASN A 101 11.34 19.21 15.59
N ASN A 102 11.31 17.91 15.86
CA ASN A 102 12.51 17.16 16.29
C ASN A 102 12.44 15.67 15.90
N PHE A 103 12.55 15.38 14.61
CA PHE A 103 12.41 14.03 14.07
C PHE A 103 13.42 13.04 14.68
N ASP A 104 14.69 13.43 14.82
CA ASP A 104 15.77 12.55 15.31
C ASP A 104 15.57 12.13 16.78
N GLU A 105 15.16 13.06 17.64
CA GLU A 105 14.82 12.76 19.04
C GLU A 105 13.58 11.87 19.11
N TYR A 106 12.57 12.18 18.30
CA TYR A 106 11.34 11.40 18.21
C TYR A 106 11.63 9.97 17.75
N GLU A 107 12.43 9.79 16.68
CA GLU A 107 12.83 8.49 16.14
C GLU A 107 13.59 7.68 17.19
N THR A 108 14.55 8.30 17.87
CA THR A 108 15.31 7.66 18.96
C THR A 108 14.39 7.17 20.07
N ARG A 109 13.48 8.02 20.56
CA ARG A 109 12.50 7.64 21.60
C ARG A 109 11.59 6.52 21.13
N HIS A 110 11.16 6.56 19.88
CA HIS A 110 10.24 5.59 19.30
C HIS A 110 10.90 4.21 19.11
N LEU A 111 12.16 4.17 18.67
CA LEU A 111 12.95 2.95 18.55
C LEU A 111 13.23 2.32 19.92
N ASN A 112 13.53 3.14 20.94
CA ASN A 112 13.73 2.67 22.30
C ASN A 112 12.45 2.04 22.89
N ALA A 113 11.30 2.68 22.73
CA ALA A 113 10.02 2.13 23.18
C ALA A 113 9.62 0.80 22.48
N ARG A 114 10.06 0.60 21.21
CA ARG A 114 9.85 -0.68 20.50
C ARG A 114 10.78 -1.78 21.02
N ARG A 115 12.01 -1.44 21.41
CA ARG A 115 12.97 -2.39 22.04
C ARG A 115 12.50 -2.84 23.42
N GLU A 116 11.96 -1.93 24.23
CA GLU A 116 11.42 -2.26 25.56
C GLU A 116 10.19 -3.18 25.48
N LYS A 117 9.31 -2.97 24.51
CA LYS A 117 8.15 -3.87 24.27
C LYS A 117 8.53 -5.22 23.67
N GLY A 118 9.66 -5.30 22.95
CA GLY A 118 10.19 -6.56 22.41
C GLY A 118 10.87 -7.45 23.45
N ASN A 119 11.28 -6.89 24.59
CA ASN A 119 11.90 -7.60 25.71
C ASN A 119 10.90 -8.05 26.78
N ALA A 120 9.59 -7.88 26.54
CA ALA A 120 8.53 -8.38 27.39
C ALA A 120 8.00 -9.72 26.84
N PHE A 121 8.88 -10.72 26.79
CA PHE A 121 8.55 -12.14 26.63
C PHE A 121 9.49 -12.96 27.51
#